data_AF-A0A427TWL6-F1
#
_entry.id   AF-A0A427TWL6-F1
#
_cell.length_a   1.000
_cell.length_b   1.000
_cell.length_c   1.000
_cell.angle_alpha   90.00
_cell.angle_beta   90.00
_cell.angle_gamma   90.00
#
_symmetry.space_group_name_H-M   'P 1'
#
loop_
_entity.id
_entity.type
_entity.pdbx_description
1 polymer ?
#
loop_
_entity_poly.entity_id
_entity_poly.type
_entity_poly.pdbx_seq_one_letter_code
_entity_poly.pdbx_strand_id
1 'polypeptide(L)'
;MKKGKWINISLYSLFFLGLSITMFIIYMDIDTSIAFMFVMGFVIFMLLFVLYQVILVMLNLRRLPRIAIGRRIMKFLGAFVLFMAVNRLADYFYRPEALDQWDFGAPLGLAFAIAFFDLIFNPKMNQ
;
A
#
# COMPACT_ATOMS: atom_id res chain seq x y z
N MET A 1 -6.65 16.42 -17.69
CA MET A 1 -5.62 15.78 -16.83
C MET A 1 -5.40 16.42 -15.45
N LYS A 2 -5.87 17.66 -15.15
CA LYS A 2 -5.63 18.29 -13.82
C LYS A 2 -6.50 17.74 -12.68
N LYS A 3 -7.79 17.42 -12.91
CA LYS A 3 -8.73 17.01 -11.85
C LYS A 3 -8.36 15.70 -11.13
N GLY A 4 -7.86 14.69 -11.84
CA GLY A 4 -7.48 13.40 -11.24
C GLY A 4 -6.29 13.48 -10.27
N LYS A 5 -5.35 14.41 -10.47
CA LYS A 5 -4.24 14.63 -9.54
C LYS A 5 -4.72 15.16 -8.19
N TRP A 6 -5.69 16.06 -8.17
CA TRP A 6 -6.25 16.62 -6.94
C TRP A 6 -6.98 15.57 -6.11
N ILE A 7 -7.72 14.65 -6.76
CA ILE A 7 -8.38 13.53 -6.06
C ILE A 7 -7.34 12.66 -5.34
N ASN A 8 -6.26 12.28 -6.02
CA ASN A 8 -5.19 11.49 -5.41
C ASN A 8 -4.59 12.22 -4.21
N ILE A 9 -4.25 13.51 -4.36
CA ILE A 9 -3.67 14.31 -3.27
C ILE A 9 -4.62 14.34 -2.07
N SER A 10 -5.90 14.63 -2.28
CA SER A 10 -6.89 14.67 -1.19
C SER A 10 -7.04 13.32 -0.49
N LEU A 11 -7.06 12.21 -1.24
CA LEU A 11 -7.16 10.87 -0.65
C LEU A 11 -5.93 10.50 0.17
N TYR A 12 -4.72 10.83 -0.31
CA TYR A 12 -3.50 10.61 0.46
C TYR A 12 -3.46 11.48 1.73
N SER A 13 -3.88 12.75 1.66
CA SER A 13 -3.99 13.60 2.86
C SER A 13 -4.98 13.03 3.86
N LEU A 14 -6.15 12.56 3.41
CA LEU A 14 -7.15 11.93 4.27
C LEU A 14 -6.61 10.64 4.91
N PHE A 15 -5.85 9.84 4.15
CA PHE A 15 -5.19 8.64 4.66
C PHE A 15 -4.21 8.97 5.80
N PHE A 16 -3.31 9.94 5.61
CA PHE A 16 -2.32 10.29 6.64
C PHE A 16 -2.97 10.92 7.89
N LEU A 17 -4.00 11.75 7.70
CA LEU A 17 -4.76 12.29 8.83
C LEU A 17 -5.50 11.19 9.60
N GLY A 18 -6.19 10.30 8.90
CA GLY A 18 -6.90 9.17 9.51
C GLY A 18 -5.97 8.21 10.23
N LEU A 19 -4.78 7.95 9.66
CA LEU A 19 -3.74 7.13 10.28
C LEU A 19 -3.25 7.77 11.59
N SER A 20 -2.98 9.07 11.56
CA SER A 20 -2.50 9.81 12.74
C SER A 20 -3.54 9.79 13.87
N ILE A 21 -4.82 10.00 13.53
CA ILE A 21 -5.92 9.95 14.52
C ILE A 21 -6.08 8.53 15.06
N THR A 22 -6.05 7.51 14.21
CA THR A 22 -6.16 6.10 14.62
C THR A 22 -5.02 5.70 15.55
N MET A 23 -3.77 6.07 15.20
CA MET A 23 -2.62 5.83 16.07
C MET A 23 -2.79 6.52 17.43
N PHE A 24 -3.27 7.76 17.45
CA PHE A 24 -3.52 8.50 18.68
C PHE A 24 -4.58 7.82 19.55
N ILE A 25 -5.70 7.37 18.96
CA ILE A 25 -6.77 6.63 19.65
C ILE A 25 -6.24 5.37 20.32
N ILE A 26 -5.47 4.56 19.57
CA ILE A 26 -4.92 3.29 20.05
C ILE A 26 -3.87 3.54 21.14
N TYR A 27 -2.99 4.51 20.93
CA TYR A 27 -1.91 4.82 21.88
C TYR A 27 -2.43 5.35 23.22
N MET A 28 -3.48 6.18 23.19
CA MET A 28 -4.09 6.75 24.37
C MET A 28 -5.14 5.84 25.03
N ASP A 29 -5.35 4.62 24.50
CA ASP A 29 -6.33 3.64 24.99
C ASP A 29 -7.76 4.21 25.15
N ILE A 30 -8.20 4.96 24.13
CA ILE A 30 -9.50 5.65 24.18
C ILE A 30 -10.63 4.67 23.84
N ASP A 31 -11.27 4.12 24.86
CA ASP A 31 -12.42 3.22 24.71
C ASP A 31 -13.76 3.98 24.73
N THR A 32 -14.10 4.59 23.59
CA THR A 32 -15.41 5.23 23.39
C THR A 32 -16.07 4.74 22.12
N SER A 33 -17.41 4.74 22.08
CA SER A 33 -18.17 4.36 20.89
C SER A 33 -17.78 5.17 19.65
N ILE A 34 -17.49 6.47 19.82
CA ILE A 34 -17.06 7.35 18.72
C ILE A 34 -15.69 6.94 18.20
N ALA A 35 -14.73 6.64 19.09
CA ALA A 35 -13.40 6.18 18.70
C ALA A 35 -13.47 4.86 17.93
N PHE A 36 -14.27 3.90 18.40
CA PHE A 36 -14.50 2.64 17.71
C PHE A 36 -15.10 2.84 16.31
N MET A 37 -16.14 3.68 16.19
CA MET A 37 -16.74 4.02 14.89
C MET A 37 -15.73 4.66 13.93
N PHE A 38 -14.89 5.56 14.44
CA PHE A 38 -13.84 6.19 13.63
C PHE A 38 -12.83 5.17 13.10
N VAL A 39 -12.30 4.30 13.96
CA VAL A 39 -11.33 3.27 13.56
C VAL A 39 -11.95 2.32 12.55
N MET A 40 -13.18 1.86 12.77
CA MET A 40 -13.90 1.02 11.81
C MET A 40 -14.10 1.72 10.46
N GLY A 41 -14.52 2.98 10.48
CA GLY A 41 -14.65 3.79 9.26
C GLY A 41 -13.31 3.96 8.53
N PHE A 42 -12.23 4.18 9.26
CA PHE A 42 -10.88 4.27 8.71
C PHE A 42 -10.42 2.95 8.08
N VAL A 43 -10.70 1.81 8.71
CA VAL A 43 -10.39 0.47 8.14
C VAL A 43 -11.15 0.26 6.83
N ILE A 44 -12.45 0.59 6.77
CA ILE A 44 -13.24 0.50 5.53
C ILE A 44 -12.64 1.42 4.45
N PHE A 45 -12.29 2.65 4.83
CA PHE A 45 -11.61 3.58 3.93
C PHE A 45 -10.28 3.01 3.41
N MET A 46 -9.46 2.38 4.26
CA MET A 46 -8.21 1.75 3.85
C MET A 46 -8.43 0.67 2.79
N LEU A 47 -9.42 -0.22 2.99
CA LEU A 47 -9.75 -1.26 2.02
C LEU A 47 -10.17 -0.67 0.67
N LEU A 48 -11.07 0.32 0.67
CA LEU A 48 -11.50 1.01 -0.54
C LEU A 48 -10.36 1.76 -1.22
N PHE A 49 -9.47 2.38 -0.44
CA PHE A 49 -8.33 3.11 -0.95
C PHE A 49 -7.32 2.19 -1.63
N VAL A 50 -7.03 1.02 -1.05
CA VAL A 50 -6.16 0.01 -1.69
C VAL A 50 -6.78 -0.47 -3.00
N LEU A 51 -8.08 -0.79 -3.02
CA LEU A 51 -8.79 -1.19 -4.25
C LEU A 51 -8.70 -0.09 -5.33
N TYR A 52 -8.90 1.17 -4.95
CA TYR A 52 -8.77 2.31 -5.85
C TYR A 52 -7.37 2.38 -6.48
N GLN A 53 -6.30 2.22 -5.69
CA GLN A 53 -4.93 2.22 -6.20
C GLN A 53 -4.68 1.07 -7.19
N VAL A 54 -5.15 -0.14 -6.88
CA VAL A 54 -5.00 -1.30 -7.77
C VAL A 54 -5.72 -1.06 -9.10
N ILE A 55 -6.95 -0.52 -9.07
CA ILE A 55 -7.71 -0.17 -10.28
C ILE A 55 -6.96 0.88 -11.11
N LEU A 56 -6.45 1.95 -10.49
CA LEU A 56 -5.67 2.97 -11.19
C LEU A 56 -4.43 2.38 -11.86
N VAL A 57 -3.68 1.54 -11.15
CA VAL A 57 -2.51 0.85 -11.69
C VAL A 57 -2.92 -0.01 -12.88
N MET A 58 -3.99 -0.83 -12.78
CA MET A 58 -4.46 -1.65 -13.90
C MET A 58 -4.85 -0.82 -15.12
N LEU A 59 -5.57 0.30 -14.93
CA LEU A 59 -5.98 1.19 -16.02
C LEU A 59 -4.79 1.85 -16.71
N ASN A 60 -3.78 2.26 -15.95
CA ASN A 60 -2.58 2.88 -16.50
C ASN A 60 -1.61 1.85 -17.12
N LEU A 61 -1.54 0.64 -16.57
CA LEU A 61 -0.72 -0.45 -17.08
C LEU A 61 -1.18 -0.90 -18.47
N ARG A 62 -2.49 -0.91 -18.75
CA ARG A 62 -3.06 -1.24 -20.08
C ARG A 62 -2.61 -0.30 -21.20
N ARG A 63 -2.10 0.89 -20.86
CA ARG A 63 -1.63 1.89 -21.85
C ARG A 63 -0.14 1.76 -22.18
N LEU A 64 0.59 0.87 -21.51
CA LEU A 64 2.03 0.68 -21.70
C LEU A 64 2.34 -0.43 -22.72
N PRO A 65 3.50 -0.35 -23.42
CA PRO A 65 3.96 -1.44 -24.25
C PRO A 65 4.28 -2.67 -23.39
N ARG A 66 4.06 -3.88 -23.94
CA ARG A 66 4.27 -5.16 -23.22
C ARG A 66 5.67 -5.29 -22.60
N ILE A 67 6.69 -4.74 -23.27
CA ILE A 67 8.08 -4.74 -22.78
C ILE A 67 8.21 -3.94 -21.46
N ALA A 68 7.56 -2.78 -21.37
CA ALA A 68 7.57 -1.98 -20.15
C ALA A 68 6.78 -2.66 -19.01
N ILE A 69 5.70 -3.36 -19.34
CA ILE A 69 4.94 -4.18 -18.37
C ILE A 69 5.84 -5.29 -17.80
N GLY A 70 6.54 -6.03 -18.67
CA GLY A 70 7.46 -7.10 -18.25
C GLY A 70 8.56 -6.59 -17.31
N ARG A 71 9.18 -5.43 -17.62
CA ARG A 71 10.19 -4.82 -16.74
C ARG A 71 9.65 -4.49 -15.35
N ARG A 72 8.40 -4.02 -15.26
CA ARG A 72 7.75 -3.70 -13.98
C ARG A 72 7.40 -4.95 -13.19
N ILE A 73 6.93 -6.01 -13.85
CA ILE A 73 6.68 -7.30 -13.19
C ILE A 73 7.99 -7.89 -12.64
N MET A 74 9.10 -7.81 -13.39
CA MET A 74 10.40 -8.25 -12.89
C MET A 74 10.85 -7.42 -11.67
N LYS A 75 10.64 -6.10 -11.68
CA LYS A 75 10.91 -5.23 -10.53
C LYS A 75 10.03 -5.60 -9.33
N PHE A 76 8.76 -5.90 -9.56
CA PHE A 76 7.83 -6.36 -8.54
C PHE A 76 8.28 -7.67 -7.91
N LEU A 77 8.58 -8.69 -8.73
CA LEU A 77 9.05 -10.00 -8.25
C LEU A 77 10.37 -9.89 -7.48
N GLY A 78 11.33 -9.12 -8.00
CA GLY A 78 12.59 -8.89 -7.29
C GLY A 78 12.39 -8.20 -5.95
N ALA A 79 11.56 -7.15 -5.89
CA ALA A 79 11.23 -6.46 -4.64
C ALA A 79 10.46 -7.35 -3.67
N PHE A 80 9.55 -8.19 -4.17
CA PHE A 80 8.77 -9.12 -3.35
C PHE A 80 9.66 -10.16 -2.68
N VAL A 81 10.55 -10.80 -3.44
CA VAL A 81 11.51 -11.77 -2.89
C VAL A 81 12.42 -11.09 -1.86
N LEU A 82 12.89 -9.88 -2.15
CA LEU A 82 13.72 -9.11 -1.22
C LEU A 82 12.97 -8.81 0.10
N PHE A 83 11.75 -8.29 0.02
CA PHE A 83 10.97 -7.98 1.21
C PHE A 83 10.53 -9.23 1.98
N MET A 84 10.23 -10.32 1.28
CA MET A 84 9.99 -11.63 1.93
C MET A 84 11.22 -12.07 2.73
N ALA A 85 12.42 -12.00 2.14
CA ALA A 85 13.65 -12.37 2.83
C ALA A 85 13.92 -11.46 4.04
N VAL A 86 13.75 -10.14 3.88
CA VAL A 86 13.91 -9.18 4.97
C VAL A 86 12.90 -9.41 6.09
N ASN A 87 11.62 -9.62 5.76
CA ASN A 87 10.58 -9.90 6.75
C ASN A 87 10.93 -11.18 7.52
N ARG A 88 11.37 -12.21 6.80
CA ARG A 88 11.76 -13.48 7.40
C ARG A 88 12.97 -13.37 8.33
N LEU A 89 13.97 -12.59 7.95
CA LEU A 89 15.12 -12.31 8.80
C LEU A 89 14.69 -11.52 10.05
N ALA A 90 13.78 -10.55 9.90
CA ALA A 90 13.25 -9.82 11.03
C ALA A 90 12.51 -10.74 12.01
N ASP A 91 11.66 -11.65 11.52
CA ASP A 91 11.01 -12.65 12.37
C ASP A 91 12.03 -13.53 13.07
N TYR A 92 13.08 -13.98 12.38
CA TYR A 92 14.14 -14.78 12.99
C TYR A 92 14.83 -14.08 14.17
N PHE A 93 15.12 -12.78 14.07
CA PHE A 93 15.79 -12.03 15.14
C PHE A 93 14.86 -11.54 16.25
N TYR A 94 13.65 -11.10 15.91
CA TYR A 94 12.75 -10.41 16.86
C TYR A 94 11.59 -11.28 17.34
N ARG A 95 11.15 -12.27 16.56
CA ARG A 95 9.96 -13.09 16.82
C ARG A 95 10.14 -14.52 16.28
N PRO A 96 11.10 -15.31 16.79
CA PRO A 96 11.37 -16.64 16.27
C PRO A 96 10.16 -17.60 16.38
N GLU A 97 9.23 -17.34 17.30
CA GLU A 97 7.97 -18.08 17.44
C GLU A 97 7.02 -17.90 16.24
N ALA A 98 7.14 -16.78 15.52
CA ALA A 98 6.35 -16.49 14.32
C ALA A 98 6.91 -17.18 13.06
N LEU A 99 8.00 -17.96 13.18
CA LEU A 99 8.62 -18.59 12.03
C LEU A 99 7.68 -19.56 11.28
N ASP A 100 6.69 -20.18 11.92
CA ASP A 100 5.76 -21.04 11.16
C ASP A 100 4.66 -20.25 10.41
N GLN A 101 4.56 -18.93 10.64
CA GLN A 101 3.58 -18.07 10.01
C GLN A 101 4.17 -17.37 8.78
N TRP A 102 3.54 -17.55 7.64
CA TRP A 102 3.93 -16.89 6.40
C TRP A 102 3.09 -15.62 6.21
N ASP A 103 3.65 -14.45 6.57
CA ASP A 103 3.05 -13.16 6.27
C ASP A 103 3.51 -12.62 4.91
N PHE A 104 2.68 -12.87 3.90
CA PHE A 104 2.88 -12.33 2.55
C PHE A 104 2.32 -10.92 2.37
N GLY A 105 1.45 -10.45 3.28
CA GLY A 105 0.67 -9.23 3.08
C GLY A 105 1.54 -7.99 2.98
N ALA A 106 2.39 -7.77 3.99
CA ALA A 106 3.30 -6.63 4.01
C ALA A 106 4.34 -6.66 2.87
N PRO A 107 5.07 -7.77 2.61
CA PRO A 107 5.99 -7.86 1.48
C PRO A 107 5.32 -7.61 0.12
N LEU A 108 4.11 -8.14 -0.08
CA LEU A 108 3.37 -7.98 -1.34
C LEU A 108 2.94 -6.53 -1.56
N GLY A 109 2.40 -5.88 -0.52
CA GLY A 109 1.99 -4.47 -0.57
C GLY A 109 3.17 -3.53 -0.86
N LEU A 110 4.31 -3.73 -0.18
CA LEU A 110 5.52 -2.93 -0.38
C LEU A 110 6.12 -3.13 -1.78
N ALA A 111 6.22 -4.37 -2.24
CA ALA A 111 6.70 -4.67 -3.59
C ALA A 111 5.81 -4.04 -4.67
N PHE A 112 4.49 -4.08 -4.46
CA PHE A 112 3.52 -3.45 -5.36
C PHE A 112 3.72 -1.94 -5.41
N ALA A 113 3.86 -1.28 -4.26
CA ALA A 113 4.16 0.14 -4.20
C ALA A 113 5.44 0.48 -4.97
N ILE A 114 6.57 -0.21 -4.71
CA ILE A 114 7.84 0.10 -5.39
C ILE A 114 7.79 -0.08 -6.92
N ALA A 115 7.04 -1.06 -7.40
CA ALA A 115 6.97 -1.39 -8.82
C ALA A 115 5.99 -0.51 -9.62
N PHE A 116 4.93 -0.03 -8.97
CA PHE A 116 3.79 0.62 -9.65
C PHE A 116 3.42 2.02 -9.12
N PHE A 117 4.07 2.54 -8.08
CA PHE A 117 3.73 3.86 -7.52
C PHE A 117 3.86 5.01 -8.51
N ASP A 118 4.83 4.94 -9.42
CA ASP A 118 5.01 5.95 -10.49
C ASP A 118 3.83 5.99 -11.47
N LEU A 119 3.16 4.85 -11.70
CA LEU A 119 1.96 4.79 -12.56
C LEU A 119 0.76 5.52 -11.96
N ILE A 120 0.70 5.68 -10.63
CA ILE A 120 -0.39 6.39 -9.95
C ILE A 120 -0.28 7.91 -10.18
N PHE A 121 0.95 8.45 -10.16
CA PHE A 121 1.18 9.90 -10.22
C PHE A 121 1.60 10.44 -11.58
N ASN A 122 2.29 9.63 -12.40
CA ASN A 122 2.81 10.09 -13.68
C ASN A 122 2.88 8.98 -14.73
N PRO A 123 1.77 8.69 -15.45
CA PRO A 123 1.70 7.59 -16.41
C PRO A 123 2.58 7.78 -17.66
N LYS A 124 3.33 8.89 -17.78
CA LYS A 124 4.13 9.25 -18.96
C LYS A 124 5.65 9.16 -18.77
N MET A 125 6.16 8.92 -17.56
CA MET A 125 7.60 9.14 -17.27
C MET A 125 8.58 8.09 -17.80
N ASN A 126 8.10 7.00 -18.42
CA ASN A 126 8.96 5.92 -18.95
C ASN A 126 8.59 5.58 -20.41
N GLN A 127 8.45 6.60 -21.27
CA GLN A 127 8.50 6.43 -22.72
C GLN A 127 9.96 6.41 -23.18
#